data_AF-A0A6J4SHX9-F1
#
_entry.id   AF-A0A6J4SHX9-F1
#
_cell.length_a   1.000
_cell.length_b   1.000
_cell.length_c   1.000
_cell.angle_alpha   90.00
_cell.angle_beta   90.00
_cell.angle_gamma   90.00
#
_symmetry.space_group_name_H-M   'P 1'
#
loop_
_entity.id
_entity.type
_entity.pdbx_description
1 polymer ?
#
loop_
_entity_poly.entity_id
_entity_poly.type
_entity_poly.pdbx_seq_one_letter_code
_entity_poly.pdbx_strand_id
1 'polypeptide(L)'
;MTTGTDARQTFHAYLGQSRDAVRELFEKAFFERELDRLLTEAPGRRVLDLGCADGLLARLAGDRLERYVGVDVHPPESDAKLGFVAHDLSQGLGPVGDDPFDLYFASFGLASHLSPNDFERLCQDIAAHARPGSLVALEALGLFSLEWPGLWATEPGEDRVVTYRLAADTRVHPWAPGELREMFTRVGIEPVRAHDRSIQAGPKVGEGHYWPGLPAVREGMNALVAGSLDRVAELEAPLPPLPAHPAAEIHHELLARRRELLQRSRGRAPEDLARDIWALDPDTGEGYGHGLLAVGRVG
;
A
#
# COMPACT_ATOMS: atom_id res chain seq x y z
N MET A 1 -20.05 -23.59 23.51
CA MET A 1 -18.60 -23.47 23.72
C MET A 1 -17.92 -23.65 22.38
N THR A 2 -17.67 -22.55 21.70
CA THR A 2 -16.78 -22.42 20.55
C THR A 2 -16.05 -21.13 20.81
N THR A 3 -14.80 -21.25 21.26
CA THR A 3 -13.92 -20.12 21.53
C THR A 3 -13.60 -19.46 20.20
N GLY A 4 -14.23 -18.31 19.94
CA GLY A 4 -13.89 -17.44 18.82
C GLY A 4 -12.44 -16.99 19.00
N THR A 5 -11.60 -17.30 18.01
CA THR A 5 -10.24 -16.80 17.93
C THR A 5 -10.30 -15.27 17.89
N ASP A 6 -9.64 -14.63 18.85
CA ASP A 6 -9.63 -13.19 19.06
C ASP A 6 -9.06 -12.48 17.82
N ALA A 7 -9.81 -11.53 17.24
CA ALA A 7 -9.39 -10.75 16.09
C ALA A 7 -8.06 -9.99 16.32
N ARG A 8 -7.72 -9.71 17.60
CA ARG A 8 -6.41 -9.18 18.00
C ARG A 8 -5.25 -10.15 17.71
N GLN A 9 -5.48 -11.45 17.82
CA GLN A 9 -4.48 -12.48 17.59
C GLN A 9 -4.18 -12.66 16.09
N THR A 10 -5.17 -12.37 15.24
CA THR A 10 -5.09 -12.58 13.78
C THR A 10 -4.42 -11.41 13.05
N PHE A 11 -4.55 -10.17 13.54
CA PHE A 11 -3.79 -9.03 13.00
C PHE A 11 -2.32 -9.05 13.45
N HIS A 12 -2.05 -9.49 14.70
CA HIS A 12 -0.70 -9.83 15.13
C HIS A 12 -0.07 -10.96 14.31
N ALA A 13 -0.84 -11.83 13.65
CA ALA A 13 -0.32 -12.82 12.72
C ALA A 13 0.06 -12.22 11.35
N TYR A 14 -0.59 -11.13 10.92
CA TYR A 14 -0.19 -10.35 9.73
C TYR A 14 1.05 -9.50 10.00
N LEU A 15 1.17 -8.91 11.21
CA LEU A 15 2.38 -8.22 11.68
C LEU A 15 3.49 -9.19 12.14
N GLY A 16 3.12 -10.44 12.44
CA GLY A 16 3.96 -11.48 13.03
C GLY A 16 4.39 -12.55 12.04
N GLN A 17 4.34 -12.28 10.73
CA GLN A 17 5.14 -13.05 9.78
C GLN A 17 6.62 -12.75 10.05
N SER A 18 7.18 -13.42 11.06
CA SER A 18 8.59 -13.41 11.47
C SER A 18 9.57 -13.90 10.39
N ARG A 19 9.14 -13.96 9.12
CA ARG A 19 9.89 -14.46 7.96
C ARG A 19 9.64 -13.68 6.66
N ASP A 20 8.96 -12.54 6.68
CA ASP A 20 8.85 -11.70 5.47
C ASP A 20 9.93 -10.60 5.47
N ALA A 21 11.14 -10.99 5.09
CA ALA A 21 12.29 -10.11 5.09
C ALA A 21 12.20 -9.01 4.01
N VAL A 22 11.44 -9.24 2.93
CA VAL A 22 11.11 -8.23 1.92
C VAL A 22 10.34 -7.09 2.55
N ARG A 23 9.32 -7.39 3.36
CA ARG A 23 8.57 -6.37 4.10
C ARG A 23 9.48 -5.55 4.99
N GLU A 24 10.28 -6.23 5.83
CA GLU A 24 11.09 -5.58 6.85
C GLU A 24 12.24 -4.74 6.27
N LEU A 25 12.88 -5.20 5.19
CA LEU A 25 14.02 -4.49 4.61
C LEU A 25 13.63 -3.47 3.55
N PHE A 26 12.63 -3.78 2.72
CA PHE A 26 12.35 -2.98 1.53
C PHE A 26 11.08 -2.15 1.68
N GLU A 27 9.96 -2.77 2.01
CA GLU A 27 8.67 -2.05 2.10
C GLU A 27 8.65 -1.07 3.28
N LYS A 28 9.20 -1.49 4.42
CA LYS A 28 9.35 -0.62 5.59
C LYS A 28 10.28 0.56 5.30
N ALA A 29 11.42 0.32 4.64
CA ALA A 29 12.34 1.39 4.27
C ALA A 29 11.74 2.37 3.25
N PHE A 30 10.93 1.85 2.30
CA PHE A 30 10.13 2.70 1.41
C PHE A 30 9.14 3.56 2.22
N PHE A 31 8.39 2.94 3.14
CA PHE A 31 7.41 3.63 3.97
C PHE A 31 8.04 4.71 4.85
N GLU A 32 9.16 4.40 5.52
CA GLU A 32 9.90 5.36 6.34
C GLU A 32 10.37 6.57 5.51
N ARG A 33 10.92 6.32 4.32
CA ARG A 33 11.34 7.40 3.41
C ARG A 33 10.18 8.29 2.96
N GLU A 34 9.05 7.70 2.60
CA GLU A 34 7.88 8.48 2.20
C GLU A 34 7.27 9.24 3.38
N LEU A 35 7.23 8.65 4.57
CA LEU A 35 6.82 9.34 5.79
C LEU A 35 7.74 10.54 6.09
N ASP A 36 9.06 10.37 5.99
CA ASP A 36 10.02 11.46 6.18
C ASP A 36 9.78 12.62 5.21
N ARG A 37 9.50 12.29 3.94
CA ARG A 37 9.18 13.27 2.91
C ARG A 37 7.88 14.00 3.22
N LEU A 38 6.81 13.27 3.54
CA LEU A 38 5.50 13.85 3.87
C LEU A 38 5.57 14.76 5.11
N LEU A 39 6.28 14.35 6.16
CA LEU A 39 6.48 15.17 7.37
C LEU A 39 7.35 16.41 7.13
N THR A 40 8.24 16.36 6.13
CA THR A 40 9.00 17.54 5.69
C THR A 40 8.11 18.53 4.93
N GLU A 41 7.19 18.03 4.11
CA GLU A 41 6.25 18.84 3.33
C GLU A 41 5.03 19.33 4.14
N ALA A 42 4.77 18.74 5.31
CA ALA A 42 3.74 19.11 6.28
C ALA A 42 4.37 19.67 7.58
N PRO A 43 4.88 20.93 7.59
CA PRO A 43 5.80 21.41 8.63
C PRO A 43 5.21 21.49 10.04
N GLY A 44 3.88 21.64 10.16
CA GLY A 44 3.21 21.60 11.47
C GLY A 44 3.12 20.20 12.07
N ARG A 45 3.37 19.14 11.29
CA ARG A 45 3.49 17.74 11.78
C ARG A 45 2.30 17.29 12.64
N ARG A 46 1.12 17.87 12.40
CA ARG A 46 -0.16 17.42 12.97
C ARG A 46 -0.75 16.41 12.00
N VAL A 47 -0.77 15.15 12.39
CA VAL A 47 -1.11 14.02 11.52
C VAL A 47 -2.43 13.38 11.95
N LEU A 48 -3.31 13.14 10.97
CA LEU A 48 -4.44 12.23 11.08
C LEU A 48 -4.12 10.96 10.31
N ASP A 49 -3.96 9.85 11.02
CA ASP A 49 -3.65 8.53 10.47
C ASP A 49 -4.94 7.70 10.35
N LEU A 50 -5.39 7.50 9.12
CA LEU A 50 -6.63 6.82 8.77
C LEU A 50 -6.35 5.34 8.54
N GLY A 51 -7.06 4.46 9.25
CA GLY A 51 -6.73 3.04 9.30
C GLY A 51 -5.46 2.78 10.10
N CYS A 52 -5.32 3.41 11.26
CA CYS A 52 -4.05 3.43 12.00
C CYS A 52 -3.63 2.07 12.58
N ALA A 53 -4.55 1.10 12.65
CA ALA A 53 -4.35 -0.22 13.23
C ALA A 53 -3.63 -0.16 14.59
N ASP A 54 -2.36 -0.56 14.65
CA ASP A 54 -1.54 -0.61 15.86
C ASP A 54 -0.68 0.64 16.11
N GLY A 55 -0.89 1.71 15.33
CA GLY A 55 -0.16 2.97 15.43
C GLY A 55 1.29 2.89 14.93
N LEU A 56 1.57 2.08 13.90
CA LEU A 56 2.90 1.99 13.29
C LEU A 56 3.44 3.37 12.86
N LEU A 57 2.62 4.22 12.23
CA LEU A 57 3.05 5.56 11.81
C LEU A 57 3.52 6.37 13.01
N ALA A 58 2.73 6.42 14.08
CA ALA A 58 3.08 7.16 15.29
C ALA A 58 4.41 6.68 15.89
N ARG A 59 4.64 5.37 15.92
CA ARG A 59 5.89 4.78 16.44
C ARG A 59 7.10 5.09 15.57
N LEU A 60 6.94 5.07 14.25
CA LEU A 60 8.03 5.41 13.31
C LEU A 60 8.31 6.91 13.29
N ALA A 61 7.28 7.74 13.37
CA ALA A 61 7.41 9.19 13.41
C ALA A 61 8.00 9.67 14.75
N GLY A 62 7.57 9.09 15.87
CA GLY A 62 8.06 9.40 17.22
C GLY A 62 7.92 10.88 17.55
N ASP A 63 8.97 11.45 18.14
CA ASP A 63 9.03 12.85 18.60
C ASP A 63 9.00 13.89 17.46
N ARG A 64 8.91 13.44 16.20
CA ARG A 64 8.74 14.33 15.04
C ARG A 64 7.31 14.85 14.92
N LEU A 65 6.34 14.23 15.59
CA LEU A 65 4.94 14.63 15.54
C LEU A 65 4.64 15.72 16.58
N GLU A 66 3.96 16.79 16.16
CA GLU A 66 3.43 17.79 17.09
C GLU A 66 2.09 17.32 17.68
N ARG A 67 1.26 16.71 16.84
CA ARG A 67 -0.03 16.12 17.21
C ARG A 67 -0.29 14.89 16.36
N TYR A 68 -0.89 13.88 16.96
CA TYR A 68 -1.31 12.66 16.28
C TYR A 68 -2.71 12.25 16.71
N VAL A 69 -3.53 11.92 15.73
CA VAL A 69 -4.79 11.20 15.93
C VAL A 69 -4.81 10.02 14.97
N GLY A 70 -4.99 8.81 15.50
CA GLY A 70 -5.23 7.60 14.72
C GLY A 70 -6.72 7.25 14.70
N VAL A 71 -7.25 6.92 13.52
CA VAL A 71 -8.64 6.48 13.34
C VAL A 71 -8.64 5.05 12.83
N ASP A 72 -9.36 4.16 13.51
CA ASP A 72 -9.52 2.77 13.09
C ASP A 72 -10.84 2.22 13.65
N VAL A 73 -11.35 1.11 13.11
CA VAL A 73 -12.50 0.41 13.73
C VAL A 73 -12.10 -0.26 15.05
N HIS A 74 -10.82 -0.63 15.18
CA HIS A 74 -10.25 -1.31 16.33
C HIS A 74 -8.90 -0.71 16.73
N PRO A 75 -8.85 0.58 17.13
CA PRO A 75 -7.60 1.24 17.46
C PRO A 75 -7.02 0.69 18.79
N PRO A 76 -5.76 1.02 19.11
CA PRO A 76 -5.12 0.59 20.36
C PRO A 76 -5.86 1.15 21.57
N GLU A 77 -5.95 0.35 22.63
CA GLU A 77 -6.50 0.77 23.92
C GLU A 77 -5.51 1.68 24.64
N SER A 78 -5.57 2.98 24.34
CA SER A 78 -4.85 4.08 25.00
C SER A 78 -3.31 4.01 24.97
N ASP A 79 -2.72 4.98 24.26
CA ASP A 79 -1.40 5.51 24.61
C ASP A 79 -1.65 6.95 25.09
N ALA A 80 -1.26 7.29 26.31
CA ALA A 80 -1.55 8.61 26.90
C ALA A 80 -0.95 9.78 26.08
N LYS A 81 -0.01 9.50 25.17
CA LYS A 81 0.58 10.50 24.27
C LYS A 81 -0.07 10.56 22.89
N LEU A 82 -0.87 9.57 22.51
CA LEU A 82 -1.45 9.46 21.17
C LEU A 82 -2.98 9.47 21.24
N GLY A 83 -3.61 10.31 20.43
CA GLY A 83 -5.07 10.28 20.28
C GLY A 83 -5.47 9.09 19.40
N PHE A 84 -6.45 8.30 19.84
CA PHE A 84 -7.05 7.25 19.04
C PHE A 84 -8.58 7.36 19.04
N VAL A 85 -9.19 7.19 17.87
CA VAL A 85 -10.62 7.29 17.66
C VAL A 85 -11.11 6.00 17.03
N ALA A 86 -12.06 5.34 17.71
CA ALA A 86 -12.75 4.17 17.15
C ALA A 86 -13.84 4.66 16.19
N HIS A 87 -13.63 4.51 14.89
CA HIS A 87 -14.59 4.92 13.87
C HIS A 87 -14.49 4.07 12.60
N ASP A 88 -15.63 3.86 11.96
CA ASP A 88 -15.71 3.22 10.65
C ASP A 88 -15.59 4.28 9.56
N LEU A 89 -14.45 4.28 8.85
CA LEU A 89 -14.17 5.24 7.79
C LEU A 89 -15.08 5.07 6.56
N SER A 90 -15.83 3.97 6.47
CA SER A 90 -16.96 3.87 5.54
C SER A 90 -18.12 4.78 5.92
N GLN A 91 -18.04 5.55 7.00
CA GLN A 91 -19.05 6.55 7.39
C GLN A 91 -18.53 7.99 7.29
N GLY A 92 -17.33 8.20 6.74
CA GLY A 92 -16.67 9.50 6.62
C GLY A 92 -15.48 9.65 7.58
N LEU A 93 -15.05 10.89 7.80
CA LEU A 93 -13.83 11.19 8.58
C LEU A 93 -13.99 10.91 10.09
N GLY A 94 -15.23 10.95 10.60
CA GLY A 94 -15.53 10.71 12.01
C GLY A 94 -15.20 11.89 12.95
N PRO A 95 -15.32 11.68 14.27
CA PRO A 95 -15.23 12.75 15.27
C PRO A 95 -13.78 13.09 15.65
N VAL A 96 -13.01 13.60 14.68
CA VAL A 96 -11.57 13.90 14.85
C VAL A 96 -11.29 15.29 15.48
N GLY A 97 -12.35 16.00 15.84
CA GLY A 97 -12.33 17.39 16.32
C GLY A 97 -12.48 18.39 15.17
N ASP A 98 -12.48 19.69 15.50
CA ASP A 98 -12.60 20.78 14.51
C ASP A 98 -11.24 21.33 14.05
N ASP A 99 -10.17 20.99 14.78
CA ASP A 99 -8.82 21.51 14.50
C ASP A 99 -8.17 20.76 13.32
N PRO A 100 -7.86 21.44 12.20
CA PRO A 100 -7.34 20.82 10.98
C PRO A 100 -5.96 20.19 11.18
N PHE A 101 -5.70 19.12 10.42
CA PHE A 101 -4.38 18.47 10.36
C PHE A 101 -3.55 18.98 9.18
N ASP A 102 -2.23 18.79 9.26
CA ASP A 102 -1.29 19.14 8.19
C ASP A 102 -1.09 18.01 7.20
N LEU A 103 -1.30 16.78 7.67
CA LEU A 103 -1.21 15.56 6.90
C LEU A 103 -2.37 14.64 7.26
N TYR A 104 -3.15 14.27 6.25
CA TYR A 104 -4.14 13.20 6.29
C TYR A 104 -3.51 12.00 5.59
N PHE A 105 -3.24 10.95 6.33
CA PHE A 105 -2.46 9.83 5.85
C PHE A 105 -3.27 8.54 5.92
N ALA A 106 -3.17 7.70 4.89
CA ALA A 106 -3.65 6.34 4.90
C ALA A 106 -2.67 5.45 4.14
N SER A 107 -2.39 4.27 4.70
CA SER A 107 -1.48 3.30 4.09
C SER A 107 -2.10 1.90 4.01
N PHE A 108 -1.33 0.97 3.45
CA PHE A 108 -1.69 -0.44 3.27
C PHE A 108 -3.01 -0.64 2.51
N GLY A 109 -3.27 0.23 1.54
CA GLY A 109 -4.40 0.09 0.61
C GLY A 109 -5.77 0.45 1.21
N LEU A 110 -5.84 1.25 2.28
CA LEU A 110 -7.10 1.65 2.91
C LEU A 110 -8.16 2.11 1.91
N ALA A 111 -7.79 2.92 0.92
CA ALA A 111 -8.74 3.46 -0.05
C ALA A 111 -9.47 2.35 -0.84
N SER A 112 -8.81 1.20 -1.03
CA SER A 112 -9.42 0.04 -1.67
C SER A 112 -10.39 -0.73 -0.78
N HIS A 113 -10.36 -0.55 0.55
CA HIS A 113 -11.34 -1.14 1.47
C HIS A 113 -12.65 -0.35 1.54
N LEU A 114 -12.72 0.81 0.89
CA LEU A 114 -13.91 1.64 0.80
C LEU A 114 -14.58 1.42 -0.55
N SER A 115 -15.92 1.46 -0.59
CA SER A 115 -16.61 1.59 -1.87
C SER A 115 -16.25 2.94 -2.51
N PRO A 116 -16.39 3.10 -3.84
CA PRO A 116 -16.12 4.39 -4.49
C PRO A 116 -16.87 5.57 -3.87
N ASN A 117 -18.12 5.36 -3.44
CA ASN A 117 -18.93 6.38 -2.79
C ASN A 117 -18.45 6.70 -1.37
N ASP A 118 -17.97 5.70 -0.63
CA ASP A 118 -17.45 5.89 0.73
C ASP A 118 -16.10 6.60 0.69
N PHE A 119 -15.26 6.24 -0.28
CA PHE A 119 -13.99 6.91 -0.51
C PHE A 119 -14.18 8.37 -0.94
N GLU A 120 -15.13 8.65 -1.84
CA GLU A 120 -15.48 10.03 -2.23
C GLU A 120 -15.93 10.85 -1.03
N ARG A 121 -16.85 10.32 -0.20
CA ARG A 121 -17.31 10.99 1.01
C ARG A 121 -16.16 11.27 1.99
N LEU A 122 -15.28 10.29 2.22
CA LEU A 122 -14.10 10.49 3.06
C LEU A 122 -13.22 11.62 2.52
N CYS A 123 -12.99 11.67 1.20
CA CYS A 123 -12.21 12.74 0.57
C CYS A 123 -12.89 14.11 0.70
N GLN A 124 -14.22 14.18 0.58
CA GLN A 124 -15.00 15.41 0.81
C GLN A 124 -14.87 15.90 2.25
N ASP A 125 -14.99 15.01 3.23
CA ASP A 125 -14.84 15.36 4.64
C ASP A 125 -13.41 15.83 4.95
N ILE A 126 -12.40 15.18 4.37
CA ILE A 126 -10.99 15.61 4.48
C ILE A 126 -10.83 17.02 3.91
N ALA A 127 -11.33 17.28 2.70
CA ALA A 127 -11.23 18.59 2.06
C ALA A 127 -11.94 19.69 2.86
N ALA A 128 -13.08 19.37 3.48
CA ALA A 128 -13.83 20.30 4.33
C ALA A 128 -13.16 20.55 5.70
N HIS A 129 -12.51 19.53 6.28
CA HIS A 129 -11.83 19.63 7.56
C HIS A 129 -10.43 20.26 7.44
N ALA A 130 -9.75 20.07 6.30
CA ALA A 130 -8.39 20.53 6.08
C ALA A 130 -8.27 22.05 5.93
N ARG A 131 -7.06 22.56 6.20
CA ARG A 131 -6.70 23.93 5.86
C ARG A 131 -6.04 23.98 4.47
N PRO A 132 -6.11 25.13 3.76
CA PRO A 132 -5.35 25.31 2.54
C PRO A 132 -3.86 24.98 2.76
N GLY A 133 -3.31 24.19 1.86
CA GLY A 133 -1.94 23.69 1.92
C GLY A 133 -1.75 22.38 2.68
N SER A 134 -2.75 21.85 3.39
CA SER A 134 -2.68 20.51 4.02
C SER A 134 -2.44 19.43 2.97
N LEU A 135 -1.68 18.41 3.35
CA LEU A 135 -1.40 17.25 2.50
C LEU A 135 -2.42 16.13 2.75
N VAL A 136 -2.79 15.47 1.68
CA VAL A 136 -3.62 14.26 1.68
C VAL A 136 -2.84 13.17 0.98
N ALA A 137 -2.49 12.10 1.68
CA ALA A 137 -1.67 11.00 1.17
C ALA A 137 -2.40 9.68 1.46
N LEU A 138 -3.05 9.12 0.45
CA LEU A 138 -3.96 7.98 0.60
C LEU A 138 -3.50 6.83 -0.30
N GLU A 139 -3.19 5.67 0.30
CA GLU A 139 -2.81 4.47 -0.43
C GLU A 139 -4.04 3.63 -0.83
N ALA A 140 -4.06 3.23 -2.09
CA ALA A 140 -4.97 2.26 -2.68
C ALA A 140 -4.21 1.01 -3.12
N LEU A 141 -4.94 -0.06 -3.46
CA LEU A 141 -4.40 -1.17 -4.25
C LEU A 141 -4.36 -0.78 -5.73
N GLY A 142 -3.23 -1.00 -6.40
CA GLY A 142 -3.03 -0.57 -7.79
C GLY A 142 -3.77 -1.45 -8.80
N LEU A 143 -4.65 -0.86 -9.63
CA LEU A 143 -5.43 -1.62 -10.61
C LEU A 143 -4.58 -2.46 -11.55
N PHE A 144 -3.40 -1.98 -11.94
CA PHE A 144 -2.53 -2.65 -12.89
C PHE A 144 -1.49 -3.58 -12.24
N SER A 145 -1.69 -3.93 -10.96
CA SER A 145 -0.94 -4.97 -10.27
C SER A 145 -1.03 -6.32 -10.99
N LEU A 146 0.06 -7.10 -10.93
CA LEU A 146 0.07 -8.49 -11.38
C LEU A 146 -0.87 -9.38 -10.60
N GLU A 147 -1.38 -8.94 -9.44
CA GLU A 147 -2.29 -9.73 -8.61
C GLU A 147 -3.63 -9.98 -9.33
N TRP A 148 -4.14 -9.05 -10.16
CA TRP A 148 -5.45 -9.21 -10.82
C TRP A 148 -5.50 -8.72 -12.28
N PRO A 149 -4.72 -9.30 -13.20
CA PRO A 149 -4.73 -8.91 -14.61
C PRO A 149 -6.11 -8.93 -15.26
N GLY A 150 -6.97 -9.86 -14.83
CA GLY A 150 -8.36 -9.96 -15.30
C GLY A 150 -9.22 -8.71 -15.07
N LEU A 151 -8.79 -7.77 -14.23
CA LEU A 151 -9.52 -6.52 -13.94
C LEU A 151 -9.01 -5.31 -14.71
N TRP A 152 -7.87 -5.39 -15.41
CA TRP A 152 -7.19 -4.21 -15.97
C TRP A 152 -8.04 -3.44 -16.99
N ALA A 153 -8.97 -4.11 -17.66
CA ALA A 153 -9.91 -3.51 -18.61
C ALA A 153 -11.33 -3.36 -18.06
N THR A 154 -11.55 -3.64 -16.77
CA THR A 154 -12.85 -3.53 -16.12
C THR A 154 -13.04 -2.09 -15.66
N GLU A 155 -14.15 -1.46 -16.03
CA GLU A 155 -14.53 -0.11 -15.56
C GLU A 155 -14.72 -0.05 -14.03
N PRO A 156 -14.58 1.12 -13.38
CA PRO A 156 -14.77 1.22 -11.94
C PRO A 156 -16.22 0.91 -11.56
N GLY A 157 -16.41 -0.03 -10.62
CA GLY A 157 -17.73 -0.44 -10.12
C GLY A 157 -17.69 -1.78 -9.38
N GLU A 158 -18.86 -2.36 -9.11
CA GLU A 158 -18.99 -3.65 -8.39
C GLU A 158 -18.28 -4.81 -9.10
N ASP A 159 -18.24 -4.80 -10.44
CA ASP A 159 -17.58 -5.84 -11.24
C ASP A 159 -16.04 -5.83 -11.08
N ARG A 160 -15.48 -4.76 -10.52
CA ARG A 160 -14.05 -4.65 -10.20
C ARG A 160 -13.75 -5.03 -8.75
N VAL A 161 -14.77 -5.26 -7.92
CA VAL A 161 -14.56 -5.60 -6.51
C VAL A 161 -14.18 -7.08 -6.38
N VAL A 162 -13.08 -7.34 -5.70
CA VAL A 162 -12.59 -8.71 -5.44
C VAL A 162 -12.59 -9.05 -3.97
N THR A 163 -12.74 -10.34 -3.67
CA THR A 163 -12.49 -10.87 -2.34
C THR A 163 -10.99 -10.91 -2.11
N TYR A 164 -10.51 -10.15 -1.14
CA TYR A 164 -9.12 -10.02 -0.74
C TYR A 164 -8.86 -10.72 0.59
N ARG A 165 -7.89 -11.62 0.58
CA ARG A 165 -7.49 -12.46 1.71
C ARG A 165 -6.50 -11.74 2.62
N LEU A 166 -6.99 -11.30 3.77
CA LEU A 166 -6.18 -10.90 4.92
C LEU A 166 -6.25 -11.99 6.01
N ALA A 167 -6.39 -11.57 7.27
CA ALA A 167 -6.77 -12.44 8.39
C ALA A 167 -8.17 -13.05 8.20
N ALA A 168 -9.07 -12.29 7.59
CA ALA A 168 -10.37 -12.71 7.11
C ALA A 168 -10.55 -12.16 5.68
N ASP A 169 -11.43 -12.81 4.92
CA ASP A 169 -11.82 -12.35 3.59
C ASP A 169 -12.55 -11.01 3.70
N THR A 170 -12.11 -10.03 2.93
CA THR A 170 -12.75 -8.72 2.83
C THR A 170 -12.93 -8.34 1.36
N ARG A 171 -13.73 -7.33 1.06
CA ARG A 171 -13.92 -6.84 -0.30
C ARG A 171 -13.01 -5.66 -0.54
N VAL A 172 -12.34 -5.63 -1.70
CA VAL A 172 -11.51 -4.49 -2.09
C VAL A 172 -11.78 -4.07 -3.53
N HIS A 173 -11.64 -2.77 -3.78
CA HIS A 173 -11.71 -2.15 -5.09
C HIS A 173 -10.32 -1.63 -5.49
N PRO A 174 -9.64 -2.24 -6.47
CA PRO A 174 -8.38 -1.72 -7.00
C PRO A 174 -8.60 -0.45 -7.84
N TRP A 175 -7.71 0.52 -7.68
CA TRP A 175 -7.85 1.86 -8.26
C TRP A 175 -6.82 2.11 -9.36
N ALA A 176 -7.28 2.72 -10.46
CA ALA A 176 -6.40 3.31 -11.44
C ALA A 176 -5.88 4.67 -10.94
N PRO A 177 -4.66 5.09 -11.32
CA PRO A 177 -4.11 6.39 -10.93
C PRO A 177 -4.97 7.56 -11.40
N GLY A 178 -5.56 7.47 -12.61
CA GLY A 178 -6.45 8.49 -13.15
C GLY A 178 -7.69 8.70 -12.28
N GLU A 179 -8.29 7.61 -11.78
CA GLU A 179 -9.49 7.65 -10.94
C GLU A 179 -9.21 8.35 -9.60
N LEU A 180 -8.07 8.08 -8.97
CA LEU A 180 -7.66 8.75 -7.73
C LEU A 180 -7.41 10.24 -7.97
N ARG A 181 -6.72 10.61 -9.06
CA ARG A 181 -6.48 12.02 -9.43
C ARG A 181 -7.78 12.77 -9.69
N GLU A 182 -8.71 12.15 -10.40
CA GLU A 182 -10.03 12.72 -10.67
C GLU A 182 -10.84 12.88 -9.38
N MET A 183 -10.81 11.88 -8.48
CA MET A 183 -11.46 11.95 -7.17
C MET A 183 -10.94 13.14 -6.36
N PHE A 184 -9.61 13.27 -6.23
CA PHE A 184 -8.98 14.39 -5.52
C PHE A 184 -9.39 15.73 -6.12
N THR A 185 -9.28 15.88 -7.45
CA THR A 185 -9.62 17.12 -8.15
C THR A 185 -11.08 17.51 -7.93
N ARG A 186 -11.99 16.52 -7.97
CA ARG A 186 -13.44 16.75 -7.80
C ARG A 186 -13.79 17.34 -6.44
N VAL A 187 -13.05 16.97 -5.40
CA VAL A 187 -13.30 17.43 -4.02
C VAL A 187 -12.43 18.62 -3.60
N GLY A 188 -11.66 19.22 -4.52
CA GLY A 188 -10.81 20.38 -4.22
C GLY A 188 -9.44 20.02 -3.62
N ILE A 189 -8.98 18.79 -3.81
CA ILE A 189 -7.61 18.36 -3.49
C ILE A 189 -6.82 18.34 -4.80
N GLU A 190 -5.80 19.20 -4.92
CA GLU A 190 -4.91 19.23 -6.08
C GLU A 190 -3.99 18.00 -6.08
N PRO A 191 -4.02 17.12 -7.08
CA PRO A 191 -3.08 16.00 -7.16
C PRO A 191 -1.64 16.49 -7.36
N VAL A 192 -0.72 16.02 -6.50
CA VAL A 192 0.70 16.42 -6.52
C VAL A 192 1.57 15.34 -7.14
N ARG A 193 1.43 14.09 -6.66
CA ARG A 193 2.22 12.94 -7.12
C ARG A 193 1.55 11.62 -6.77
N ALA A 194 2.02 10.54 -7.37
CA ALA A 194 1.66 9.18 -6.97
C ALA A 194 2.91 8.28 -6.98
N HIS A 195 2.90 7.22 -6.17
CA HIS A 195 3.99 6.25 -6.10
C HIS A 195 3.45 4.82 -6.07
N ASP A 196 4.05 3.95 -6.87
CA ASP A 196 3.81 2.51 -6.82
C ASP A 196 4.65 1.86 -5.71
N ARG A 197 4.10 0.84 -5.06
CA ARG A 197 4.79 0.02 -4.08
C ARG A 197 4.71 -1.46 -4.45
N SER A 198 5.86 -2.13 -4.40
CA SER A 198 5.99 -3.58 -4.59
C SER A 198 5.39 -4.04 -5.92
N ILE A 199 5.93 -3.57 -7.05
CA ILE A 199 5.41 -3.86 -8.40
C ILE A 199 5.63 -5.34 -8.73
N GLN A 200 6.85 -5.83 -8.55
CA GLN A 200 7.17 -7.22 -8.89
C GLN A 200 6.93 -8.20 -7.75
N ALA A 201 7.04 -7.74 -6.50
CA ALA A 201 7.07 -8.57 -5.31
C ALA A 201 5.95 -8.21 -4.32
N GLY A 202 4.77 -7.84 -4.85
CA GLY A 202 3.56 -7.63 -4.06
C GLY A 202 3.27 -8.83 -3.14
N PRO A 203 2.70 -8.59 -1.95
CA PRO A 203 2.46 -9.62 -0.95
C PRO A 203 1.55 -10.75 -1.45
N LYS A 204 0.71 -10.53 -2.46
CA LYS A 204 -0.19 -11.58 -3.01
C LYS A 204 0.27 -12.15 -4.35
N VAL A 205 1.34 -11.60 -4.92
CA VAL A 205 1.91 -12.11 -6.17
C VAL A 205 2.46 -13.51 -5.94
N GLY A 206 2.01 -14.48 -6.75
CA GLY A 206 2.48 -15.86 -6.71
C GLY A 206 1.72 -16.79 -5.75
N GLU A 207 0.74 -16.29 -4.99
CA GLU A 207 -0.15 -17.16 -4.17
C GLU A 207 -1.09 -18.03 -5.05
N GLY A 208 -1.20 -17.71 -6.35
CA GLY A 208 -2.06 -18.40 -7.31
C GLY A 208 -3.57 -18.20 -7.11
N HIS A 209 -3.97 -17.49 -6.05
CA HIS A 209 -5.38 -17.25 -5.72
C HIS A 209 -6.07 -16.27 -6.66
N TYR A 210 -5.39 -15.17 -7.00
CA TYR A 210 -5.95 -14.06 -7.78
C TYR A 210 -5.63 -14.17 -9.29
N TRP A 211 -4.43 -14.67 -9.61
CA TRP A 211 -4.04 -15.01 -10.97
C TRP A 211 -3.16 -16.28 -10.97
N PRO A 212 -3.71 -17.43 -11.40
CA PRO A 212 -2.96 -18.69 -11.40
C PRO A 212 -1.71 -18.65 -12.28
N GLY A 213 -0.63 -19.27 -11.80
CA GLY A 213 0.62 -19.42 -12.57
C GLY A 213 1.58 -18.23 -12.47
N LEU A 214 1.26 -17.20 -11.68
CA LEU A 214 2.27 -16.20 -11.32
C LEU A 214 3.43 -16.83 -10.55
N PRO A 215 4.67 -16.42 -10.82
CA PRO A 215 5.81 -16.87 -10.04
C PRO A 215 5.83 -16.27 -8.63
N ALA A 216 6.36 -17.01 -7.66
CA ALA A 216 6.46 -16.58 -6.27
C ALA A 216 7.67 -15.64 -6.05
N VAL A 217 7.69 -14.49 -6.75
CA VAL A 217 8.81 -13.55 -6.75
C VAL A 217 9.19 -13.10 -5.33
N ARG A 218 8.19 -12.84 -4.47
CA ARG A 218 8.43 -12.44 -3.08
C ARG A 218 9.13 -13.53 -2.26
N GLU A 219 8.81 -14.80 -2.49
CA GLU A 219 9.50 -15.93 -1.85
C GLU A 219 10.95 -16.05 -2.33
N GLY A 220 11.18 -15.85 -3.64
CA GLY A 220 12.52 -15.78 -4.22
C GLY A 220 13.36 -14.66 -3.60
N MET A 221 12.78 -13.47 -3.46
CA MET A 221 13.41 -12.32 -2.82
C MET A 221 13.71 -12.57 -1.34
N ASN A 222 12.78 -13.17 -0.60
CA ASN A 222 12.98 -13.57 0.78
C ASN A 222 14.13 -14.57 0.94
N ALA A 223 14.28 -15.52 0.02
CA ALA A 223 15.40 -16.46 0.02
C ALA A 223 16.74 -15.74 -0.22
N LEU A 224 16.79 -14.82 -1.18
CA LEU A 224 17.99 -14.02 -1.46
C LEU A 224 18.41 -13.17 -0.25
N VAL A 225 17.46 -12.51 0.42
CA VAL A 225 17.72 -11.74 1.63
C VAL A 225 18.25 -12.62 2.77
N ALA A 226 17.81 -13.88 2.84
CA ALA A 226 18.31 -14.86 3.79
C ALA A 226 19.66 -15.50 3.38
N GLY A 227 20.31 -15.03 2.30
CA GLY A 227 21.59 -15.53 1.83
C GLY A 227 21.50 -16.83 1.02
N SER A 228 20.31 -17.22 0.55
CA SER A 228 20.09 -18.45 -0.22
C SER A 228 19.75 -18.18 -1.69
N LEU A 229 20.21 -19.08 -2.57
CA LEU A 229 19.88 -19.10 -4.00
C LEU A 229 18.83 -20.16 -4.37
N ASP A 230 18.29 -20.90 -3.40
CA ASP A 230 17.45 -22.09 -3.63
C ASP A 230 16.14 -21.78 -4.39
N ARG A 231 15.70 -20.53 -4.35
CA ARG A 231 14.45 -20.04 -4.99
C ARG A 231 14.70 -19.08 -6.15
N VAL A 232 15.93 -18.99 -6.68
CA VAL A 232 16.24 -18.11 -7.82
C VAL A 232 15.38 -18.43 -9.04
N ALA A 233 14.99 -19.69 -9.23
CA ALA A 233 14.10 -20.10 -10.31
C ALA A 233 12.75 -19.34 -10.31
N GLU A 234 12.22 -18.97 -9.14
CA GLU A 234 10.99 -18.15 -9.03
C GLU A 234 11.20 -16.75 -9.61
N LEU A 235 12.41 -16.21 -9.48
CA LEU A 235 12.75 -14.89 -10.02
C LEU A 235 12.96 -14.94 -11.54
N GLU A 236 13.34 -16.08 -12.10
CA GLU A 236 13.53 -16.27 -13.55
C GLU A 236 12.28 -16.73 -14.29
N ALA A 237 11.31 -17.26 -13.55
CA ALA A 237 10.11 -17.87 -14.10
C ALA A 237 9.31 -16.89 -14.97
N PRO A 238 8.79 -17.37 -16.12
CA PRO A 238 8.00 -16.52 -17.01
C PRO A 238 6.67 -16.13 -16.36
N LEU A 239 6.12 -14.99 -16.77
CA LEU A 239 4.76 -14.63 -16.43
C LEU A 239 3.77 -15.51 -17.22
N PRO A 240 2.61 -15.86 -16.64
CA PRO A 240 1.51 -16.44 -17.41
C PRO A 240 1.02 -15.42 -18.46
N PRO A 241 0.24 -15.85 -19.47
CA PRO A 241 -0.32 -14.93 -20.46
C PRO A 241 -1.06 -13.77 -19.78
N LEU A 242 -0.67 -12.54 -20.11
CA LEU A 242 -1.32 -11.33 -19.63
C LEU A 242 -2.32 -10.81 -20.67
N PRO A 243 -3.36 -10.08 -20.25
CA PRO A 243 -4.27 -9.41 -21.18
C PRO A 243 -3.54 -8.43 -22.11
N ALA A 244 -4.13 -8.18 -23.29
CA ALA A 244 -3.64 -7.16 -24.21
C ALA A 244 -3.93 -5.75 -23.65
N HIS A 245 -3.05 -5.29 -22.77
CA HIS A 245 -3.14 -4.02 -22.06
C HIS A 245 -1.74 -3.41 -21.91
N PRO A 246 -1.56 -2.07 -21.97
CA PRO A 246 -0.24 -1.45 -21.83
C PRO A 246 0.53 -1.85 -20.56
N ALA A 247 -0.17 -2.12 -19.46
CA ALA A 247 0.45 -2.61 -18.22
C ALA A 247 1.20 -3.95 -18.41
N ALA A 248 0.78 -4.80 -19.34
CA ALA A 248 1.47 -6.05 -19.62
C ALA A 248 2.91 -5.81 -20.12
N GLU A 249 3.14 -4.76 -20.90
CA GLU A 249 4.46 -4.40 -21.42
C GLU A 249 5.43 -4.07 -20.28
N ILE A 250 4.98 -3.27 -19.32
CA ILE A 250 5.78 -2.90 -18.13
C ILE A 250 6.17 -4.15 -17.32
N HIS A 251 5.21 -5.05 -17.06
CA HIS A 251 5.50 -6.28 -16.31
C HIS A 251 6.43 -7.24 -17.05
N HIS A 252 6.30 -7.32 -18.38
CA HIS A 252 7.24 -8.09 -19.21
C HIS A 252 8.63 -7.47 -19.26
N GLU A 253 8.74 -6.15 -19.34
CA GLU A 253 10.02 -5.44 -19.28
C GLU A 253 10.72 -5.67 -17.94
N LEU A 254 9.99 -5.56 -16.83
CA LEU A 254 10.51 -5.84 -15.48
C LEU A 254 11.01 -7.27 -15.35
N LEU A 255 10.25 -8.25 -15.83
CA LEU A 255 10.71 -9.64 -15.90
C LEU A 255 12.02 -9.76 -16.71
N ALA A 256 12.09 -9.13 -17.88
CA ALA A 256 13.27 -9.21 -18.74
C ALA A 256 14.51 -8.61 -18.04
N ARG A 257 14.38 -7.43 -17.44
CA ARG A 257 15.44 -6.76 -16.68
C ARG A 257 15.89 -7.60 -15.48
N ARG A 258 14.95 -8.21 -14.76
CA ARG A 258 15.26 -9.11 -13.64
C ARG A 258 16.06 -10.33 -14.09
N ARG A 259 15.68 -10.97 -15.21
CA ARG A 259 16.42 -12.12 -15.77
C ARG A 259 17.82 -11.74 -16.25
N GLU A 260 17.96 -10.59 -16.89
CA GLU A 260 19.25 -10.06 -17.32
C GLU A 260 20.18 -9.80 -16.12
N LEU A 261 19.65 -9.20 -15.04
CA LEU A 261 20.37 -8.96 -13.80
C LEU A 261 20.86 -10.27 -13.16
N LEU A 262 20.00 -11.29 -13.09
CA LEU A 262 20.33 -12.61 -12.56
C LEU A 262 21.45 -13.29 -13.35
N GLN A 263 21.41 -13.22 -14.68
CA GLN A 263 22.44 -13.79 -15.55
C GLN A 263 23.82 -13.13 -15.37
N ARG A 264 23.84 -11.81 -15.16
CA ARG A 264 25.08 -11.03 -14.98
C ARG A 264 25.66 -11.10 -13.57
N SER A 265 24.87 -11.49 -12.58
CA SER A 265 25.25 -11.43 -11.16
C SER A 265 25.89 -12.72 -10.63
N ARG A 266 26.46 -13.56 -11.50
CA ARG A 266 27.15 -14.80 -11.08
C ARG A 266 28.27 -14.48 -10.08
N GLY A 267 28.19 -15.09 -8.89
CA GLY A 267 29.18 -14.94 -7.83
C GLY A 267 28.98 -13.72 -6.92
N ARG A 268 27.90 -12.95 -7.09
CA ARG A 268 27.53 -11.89 -6.14
C ARG A 268 26.86 -12.46 -4.89
N ALA A 269 26.94 -11.72 -3.79
CA ALA A 269 26.21 -12.04 -2.58
C ALA A 269 24.69 -12.00 -2.85
N PRO A 270 23.91 -13.02 -2.42
CA PRO A 270 22.47 -13.06 -2.64
C PRO A 270 21.72 -11.82 -2.13
N GLU A 271 22.18 -11.21 -1.04
CA GLU A 271 21.58 -10.03 -0.43
C GLU A 271 21.73 -8.78 -1.31
N ASP A 272 22.87 -8.63 -1.97
CA ASP A 272 23.10 -7.53 -2.92
C ASP A 272 22.24 -7.70 -4.18
N LEU A 273 22.09 -8.95 -4.63
CA LEU A 273 21.20 -9.27 -5.73
C LEU A 273 19.73 -8.94 -5.39
N ALA A 274 19.28 -9.21 -4.15
CA ALA A 274 17.94 -8.82 -3.70
C ALA A 274 17.74 -7.29 -3.78
N ARG A 275 18.72 -6.50 -3.30
CA ARG A 275 18.65 -5.03 -3.38
C ARG A 275 18.56 -4.54 -4.81
N ASP A 276 19.35 -5.12 -5.70
CA ASP A 276 19.36 -4.70 -7.11
C ASP A 276 18.08 -5.09 -7.84
N ILE A 277 17.50 -6.26 -7.54
CA ILE A 277 16.20 -6.66 -8.09
C ILE A 277 15.11 -5.72 -7.59
N TRP A 278 15.10 -5.38 -6.30
CA TRP A 278 14.13 -4.45 -5.73
C TRP A 278 14.24 -3.06 -6.39
N ALA A 279 15.46 -2.60 -6.68
CA ALA A 279 15.72 -1.33 -7.34
C ALA A 279 15.30 -1.29 -8.83
N LEU A 280 14.84 -2.41 -9.42
CA LEU A 280 14.29 -2.41 -10.77
C LEU A 280 12.88 -1.80 -10.86
N ASP A 281 12.11 -1.85 -9.76
CA ASP A 281 10.76 -1.28 -9.70
C ASP A 281 10.82 0.22 -10.06
N PRO A 282 10.10 0.66 -11.10
CA PRO A 282 10.15 2.06 -11.52
C PRO A 282 9.35 2.96 -10.58
N ASP A 283 9.73 4.23 -10.53
CA ASP A 283 8.96 5.28 -9.85
C ASP A 283 7.95 5.89 -10.83
N THR A 284 6.80 5.23 -11.01
CA THR A 284 5.76 5.63 -11.98
C THR A 284 4.56 6.32 -11.34
N GLY A 285 4.02 5.76 -10.25
CA GLY A 285 2.73 6.20 -9.70
C GLY A 285 1.55 5.90 -10.64
N GLU A 286 1.68 4.86 -11.46
CA GLU A 286 0.73 4.49 -12.51
C GLU A 286 -0.13 3.27 -12.12
N GLY A 287 0.01 2.76 -10.90
CA GLY A 287 -0.84 1.69 -10.36
C GLY A 287 -0.42 0.28 -10.76
N TYR A 288 0.85 0.08 -11.13
CA TYR A 288 1.45 -1.23 -11.38
C TYR A 288 1.81 -1.98 -10.09
N GLY A 289 1.94 -1.25 -8.99
CA GLY A 289 2.26 -1.76 -7.66
C GLY A 289 1.10 -2.50 -7.02
N HIS A 290 1.42 -3.37 -6.04
CA HIS A 290 0.42 -3.81 -5.07
C HIS A 290 -0.23 -2.60 -4.37
N GLY A 291 0.59 -1.63 -3.97
CA GLY A 291 0.14 -0.35 -3.43
C GLY A 291 0.31 0.80 -4.42
N LEU A 292 -0.60 1.77 -4.37
CA LEU A 292 -0.57 3.03 -5.10
C LEU A 292 -0.85 4.17 -4.11
N LEU A 293 0.19 4.87 -3.69
CA LEU A 293 0.07 6.03 -2.80
C LEU A 293 -0.20 7.29 -3.63
N ALA A 294 -1.41 7.84 -3.55
CA ALA A 294 -1.76 9.11 -4.15
C ALA A 294 -1.57 10.25 -3.16
N VAL A 295 -0.86 11.30 -3.56
CA VAL A 295 -0.61 12.50 -2.74
C VAL A 295 -1.21 13.72 -3.41
N GLY A 296 -1.99 14.48 -2.66
CA GLY A 296 -2.57 15.74 -3.07
C GLY A 296 -2.44 16.82 -2.01
N ARG A 297 -2.81 18.05 -2.37
CA ARG A 297 -2.78 19.22 -1.51
C ARG A 297 -4.11 19.95 -1.56
N VAL A 298 -4.65 20.29 -0.40
CA VAL A 298 -5.90 21.06 -0.31
C VAL A 298 -5.65 22.50 -0.76
N GLY A 299 -6.51 23.00 -1.65
CA GLY A 299 -6.45 24.36 -2.19
C GLY A 299 -6.85 25.46 -1.21
#